data_AF-A0A9Q8PLL7-F1
#
_entry.id   AF-A0A9Q8PLL7-F1
#
_cell.length_a   1.000
_cell.length_b   1.000
_cell.length_c   1.000
_cell.angle_alpha   90.00
_cell.angle_beta   90.00
_cell.angle_gamma   90.00
#
_symmetry.space_group_name_H-M   'P 1'
#
loop_
_entity.id
_entity.type
_entity.pdbx_description
1 polymer ?
#
loop_
_entity_poly.entity_id
_entity_poly.type
_entity_poly.pdbx_seq_one_letter_code
_entity_poly.pdbx_strand_id
1 'polypeptide(L)'
;MGSQPPPKCHLLELPGEIRNRIYRYSLLDSQRITIPTSGFEEPGLLSTCHQIRQEAEPIFVLENKFEATSINYHSGPLLGRTKKWIRITRQYKQPPSCGTNYTGSPSWPNYLTWMKRLHGGEVMMCISSDWGLQDAGLLGVERQLLATIADFVCNNKGIRSWDTIESHIERLHITLKTANPLWT
;
A
#
# COMPACT_ATOMS: atom_id res chain seq x y z
N MET A 1 37.69 32.05 -16.19
CA MET A 1 36.26 31.96 -16.56
C MET A 1 35.45 31.94 -15.28
N GLY A 2 34.74 33.01 -14.97
CA GLY A 2 33.90 33.06 -13.77
C GLY A 2 32.63 32.24 -13.99
N SER A 3 32.40 31.22 -13.16
CA SER A 3 31.17 30.44 -13.17
C SER A 3 30.00 31.35 -12.79
N GLN A 4 29.03 31.52 -13.67
CA GLN A 4 27.75 32.14 -13.28
C GLN A 4 27.12 31.31 -12.15
N PRO A 5 26.50 31.97 -11.15
CA PRO A 5 25.77 31.25 -10.12
C PRO A 5 24.62 30.46 -10.78
N PRO A 6 24.27 29.29 -10.25
CA PRO A 6 23.18 28.48 -10.80
C PRO A 6 21.88 29.30 -10.83
N PRO A 7 21.04 29.11 -11.86
CA PRO A 7 19.77 29.81 -11.97
C PRO A 7 18.91 29.56 -10.72
N LYS A 8 18.33 30.64 -10.19
CA LYS A 8 17.47 30.58 -9.01
C LYS A 8 16.17 29.85 -9.34
N CYS A 9 15.71 29.00 -8.42
CA CYS A 9 14.41 28.34 -8.53
C CYS A 9 13.33 29.19 -7.86
N HIS A 10 12.58 29.96 -8.65
CA HIS A 10 11.52 30.84 -8.13
C HIS A 10 10.43 30.12 -7.34
N LEU A 11 10.19 28.84 -7.63
CA LEU A 11 9.24 28.02 -6.86
C LEU A 11 9.68 27.92 -5.39
N LEU A 12 10.97 27.81 -5.11
CA LEU A 12 11.51 27.66 -3.76
C LEU A 12 11.57 28.99 -2.98
N GLU A 13 11.42 30.13 -3.67
CA GLU A 13 11.31 31.45 -3.05
C GLU A 13 9.91 31.72 -2.49
N LEU A 14 8.90 30.96 -2.93
CA LEU A 14 7.53 31.08 -2.43
C LEU A 14 7.43 30.57 -0.98
N PRO A 15 6.53 31.12 -0.15
CA PRO A 15 6.23 30.54 1.17
C PRO A 15 5.79 29.08 1.06
N GLY A 16 6.13 28.27 2.06
CA GLY A 16 5.83 26.84 2.07
C GLY A 16 4.34 26.51 1.89
N GLU A 17 3.43 27.35 2.40
CA GLU A 17 1.99 27.16 2.18
C GLU A 17 1.61 27.26 0.70
N ILE A 18 2.17 28.23 -0.02
CA ILE A 18 1.92 28.41 -1.46
C ILE A 18 2.52 27.24 -2.24
N ARG A 19 3.72 26.79 -1.87
CA ARG A 19 4.33 25.59 -2.47
C ARG A 19 3.45 24.36 -2.26
N ASN A 20 2.94 24.12 -1.05
CA ASN A 20 2.04 23.00 -0.76
C ASN A 20 0.77 23.04 -1.61
N ARG A 21 0.19 24.23 -1.86
CA ARG A 21 -0.96 24.36 -2.78
C ARG A 21 -0.59 23.95 -4.21
N ILE A 22 0.56 24.40 -4.71
CA ILE A 22 1.08 24.02 -6.04
C ILE A 22 1.34 22.51 -6.11
N TYR A 23 1.93 21.91 -5.07
CA TYR A 23 2.15 20.47 -4.99
C TYR A 23 0.82 19.70 -5.06
N ARG A 24 -0.21 20.13 -4.33
CA ARG A 24 -1.53 19.49 -4.41
C ARG A 24 -2.15 19.56 -5.80
N TYR A 25 -2.10 20.72 -6.45
CA TYR A 25 -2.62 20.88 -7.82
C TYR A 25 -1.90 20.00 -8.85
N SER A 26 -0.65 19.60 -8.59
CA SER A 26 0.16 18.82 -9.52
C SER A 26 0.23 17.32 -9.20
N LEU A 27 0.01 16.93 -7.94
CA LEU A 27 0.24 15.56 -7.47
C LEU A 27 -1.02 14.78 -7.14
N LEU A 28 -2.13 15.47 -6.86
CA LEU A 28 -3.37 14.80 -6.46
C LEU A 28 -4.21 14.45 -7.67
N ASP A 29 -4.68 13.21 -7.70
CA ASP A 29 -5.69 12.76 -8.64
C ASP A 29 -7.03 12.61 -7.93
N SER A 30 -8.11 12.97 -8.63
CA SER A 30 -9.48 12.73 -8.17
C SER A 30 -9.84 11.25 -8.20
N GLN A 31 -9.20 10.48 -9.08
CA GLN A 31 -9.39 9.04 -9.24
C GLN A 31 -8.37 8.25 -8.43
N ARG A 32 -8.66 6.95 -8.23
CA ARG A 32 -7.68 6.04 -7.63
C ARG A 32 -6.51 5.84 -8.58
N ILE A 33 -5.30 6.05 -8.08
CA ILE A 33 -4.07 5.79 -8.82
C ILE A 33 -3.82 4.27 -8.81
N THR A 34 -4.00 3.64 -9.98
CA THR A 34 -3.70 2.22 -10.16
C THR A 34 -2.19 2.00 -10.06
N ILE A 35 -1.82 1.02 -9.25
CA ILE A 35 -0.45 0.57 -9.05
C ILE A 35 -0.30 -0.77 -9.78
N PRO A 36 0.36 -0.79 -10.95
CA PRO A 36 0.61 -2.02 -11.70
C PRO A 36 1.51 -2.98 -10.93
N THR A 37 1.49 -4.25 -11.33
CA THR A 37 2.39 -5.28 -10.81
C THR A 37 3.86 -5.00 -11.14
N SER A 38 4.14 -4.28 -12.23
CA SER A 38 5.48 -3.95 -12.71
C SER A 38 6.15 -2.77 -12.00
N GLY A 39 5.39 -1.85 -11.44
CA GLY A 39 5.94 -0.55 -11.04
C GLY A 39 4.95 0.56 -11.31
N PHE A 40 5.01 1.63 -10.53
CA PHE A 40 4.23 2.85 -10.73
C PHE A 40 5.26 3.95 -10.81
N GLU A 41 5.18 4.74 -11.87
CA GLU A 41 6.11 5.85 -12.08
C GLU A 41 5.71 7.01 -11.19
N GLU A 42 6.62 7.45 -10.33
CA GLU A 42 6.37 8.63 -9.51
C GLU A 42 6.20 9.87 -10.39
N PRO A 43 5.31 10.82 -10.03
CA PRO A 43 5.18 12.06 -10.76
C PRO A 43 6.52 12.78 -10.88
N GLY A 44 6.80 13.34 -12.06
CA GLY A 44 8.09 13.98 -12.36
C GLY A 44 8.50 15.07 -11.35
N LEU A 45 7.53 15.73 -10.71
CA LEU A 45 7.78 16.70 -9.64
C LEU A 45 8.58 16.11 -8.47
N LEU A 46 8.33 14.85 -8.09
CA LEU A 46 9.07 14.16 -7.02
C LEU A 46 10.53 13.82 -7.40
N SER A 47 10.87 13.94 -8.69
CA SER A 47 12.20 13.64 -9.24
C SER A 47 13.04 14.90 -9.50
N THR A 48 12.53 16.09 -9.18
CA THR A 48 13.18 17.38 -9.50
C THR A 48 14.39 17.69 -8.62
N CYS A 49 14.19 17.86 -7.32
CA CYS A 49 15.26 18.11 -6.35
C CYS A 49 14.91 17.60 -4.94
N HIS A 50 15.92 17.50 -4.07
CA HIS A 50 15.74 16.95 -2.72
C HIS A 50 14.73 17.72 -1.87
N GLN A 51 14.72 19.06 -1.96
CA GLN A 51 13.79 19.88 -1.16
C GLN A 51 12.33 19.65 -1.60
N ILE A 52 12.04 19.76 -2.91
CA ILE A 52 10.69 19.51 -3.44
C ILE A 52 10.26 18.09 -3.08
N ARG A 53 11.13 17.10 -3.25
CA ARG A 53 10.82 15.72 -2.89
C ARG A 53 10.45 15.58 -1.41
N GLN A 54 11.20 16.19 -0.49
CA GLN A 54 10.91 16.11 0.94
C GLN A 54 9.57 16.76 1.32
N GLU A 55 9.21 17.87 0.67
CA GLU A 55 7.97 18.59 0.96
C GLU A 55 6.74 17.94 0.30
N ALA A 56 6.90 17.46 -0.93
CA ALA A 56 5.81 17.05 -1.79
C ALA A 56 5.48 15.55 -1.72
N GLU A 57 6.45 14.70 -1.37
CA GLU A 57 6.26 13.26 -1.27
C GLU A 57 5.20 12.84 -0.23
N PRO A 58 5.12 13.43 0.96
CA PRO A 58 4.05 13.14 1.91
C PRO A 58 2.67 13.52 1.38
N ILE A 59 2.54 14.64 0.66
CA ILE A 59 1.29 15.06 0.02
C ILE A 59 0.86 14.00 -0.99
N PHE A 60 1.77 13.58 -1.88
CA PHE A 60 1.47 12.56 -2.88
C PHE A 60 1.04 11.23 -2.25
N VAL A 61 1.72 10.76 -1.20
CA VAL A 61 1.47 9.44 -0.62
C VAL A 61 0.26 9.42 0.33
N LEU A 62 0.02 10.48 1.09
CA LEU A 62 -1.02 10.49 2.14
C LEU A 62 -2.35 11.04 1.66
N GLU A 63 -2.37 11.94 0.67
CA GLU A 63 -3.59 12.61 0.22
C GLU A 63 -4.20 11.95 -1.04
N ASN A 64 -3.45 11.13 -1.79
CA ASN A 64 -4.00 10.31 -2.86
C ASN A 64 -4.65 9.01 -2.37
N LYS A 65 -5.49 8.45 -3.22
CA LYS A 65 -6.02 7.09 -3.08
C LYS A 65 -5.35 6.18 -4.09
N PHE A 66 -4.82 5.05 -3.63
CA PHE A 66 -4.11 4.08 -4.44
C PHE A 66 -4.87 2.77 -4.55
N GLU A 67 -4.64 2.05 -5.64
CA GLU A 67 -5.20 0.73 -5.85
C GLU A 67 -4.14 -0.21 -6.41
N ALA A 68 -3.69 -1.15 -5.59
CA ALA A 68 -2.73 -2.16 -6.01
C ALA A 68 -3.45 -3.36 -6.63
N THR A 69 -2.97 -3.86 -7.75
CA THR A 69 -3.46 -5.13 -8.31
C THR A 69 -2.60 -6.28 -7.83
N SER A 70 -3.22 -7.28 -7.23
CA SER A 70 -2.59 -8.55 -6.83
C SER A 70 -3.20 -9.69 -7.63
N ILE A 71 -2.37 -10.37 -8.41
CA ILE A 71 -2.76 -11.54 -9.21
C ILE A 71 -2.45 -12.78 -8.38
N ASN A 72 -3.43 -13.67 -8.18
CA ASN A 72 -3.29 -14.91 -7.41
C ASN A 72 -2.67 -14.69 -6.03
N TYR A 73 -2.99 -13.57 -5.36
CA TYR A 73 -2.45 -13.18 -4.04
C TYR A 73 -0.92 -12.98 -3.98
N HIS A 74 -0.26 -12.80 -5.12
CA HIS A 74 1.18 -12.62 -5.16
C HIS A 74 1.60 -11.24 -4.62
N SER A 75 2.33 -11.22 -3.49
CA SER A 75 2.73 -9.99 -2.80
C SER A 75 4.02 -9.35 -3.30
N GLY A 76 4.73 -9.96 -4.26
CA GLY A 76 6.00 -9.45 -4.79
C GLY A 76 5.95 -7.99 -5.27
N PRO A 77 4.96 -7.59 -6.08
CA PRO A 77 4.78 -6.20 -6.51
C PRO A 77 4.60 -5.16 -5.39
N LEU A 78 4.21 -5.58 -4.20
CA LEU A 78 4.01 -4.71 -3.04
C LEU A 78 5.33 -4.42 -2.31
N LEU A 79 6.35 -5.28 -2.44
CA LEU A 79 7.61 -5.19 -1.69
C LEU A 79 8.42 -3.93 -2.01
N GLY A 80 8.64 -3.65 -3.29
CA GLY A 80 9.54 -2.56 -3.71
C GLY A 80 9.11 -1.18 -3.22
N ARG A 81 7.81 -1.01 -2.96
CA ARG A 81 7.19 0.29 -2.63
C ARG A 81 6.97 0.47 -1.14
N THR A 82 6.79 -0.63 -0.42
CA THR A 82 6.41 -0.59 0.99
C THR A 82 7.44 0.13 1.86
N LYS A 83 8.76 -0.06 1.62
CA LYS A 83 9.79 0.60 2.47
C LYS A 83 9.64 2.12 2.51
N LYS A 84 9.37 2.72 1.34
CA LYS A 84 9.16 4.17 1.21
C LYS A 84 7.90 4.61 1.95
N TRP A 85 6.78 3.92 1.72
CA TRP A 85 5.50 4.27 2.34
C TRP A 85 5.52 4.02 3.85
N ILE A 86 6.17 2.96 4.32
CA ILE A 86 6.42 2.72 5.75
C ILE A 86 7.13 3.91 6.39
N ARG A 87 8.16 4.47 5.74
CA ARG A 87 8.87 5.64 6.27
C ARG A 87 7.92 6.82 6.47
N ILE A 88 7.13 7.14 5.44
CA ILE A 88 6.17 8.25 5.48
C ILE A 88 5.10 7.98 6.55
N THR A 89 4.53 6.78 6.59
CA THR A 89 3.53 6.41 7.60
C THR A 89 4.06 6.48 9.01
N ARG A 90 5.32 6.09 9.26
CA ARG A 90 5.94 6.23 10.58
C ARG A 90 6.14 7.70 10.96
N GLN A 91 6.60 8.51 10.02
CA GLN A 91 6.88 9.93 10.24
C GLN A 91 5.59 10.73 10.52
N TYR A 92 4.55 10.50 9.72
CA TYR A 92 3.29 11.25 9.79
C TYR A 92 2.20 10.55 10.62
N LYS A 93 2.49 9.36 11.15
CA LYS A 93 1.55 8.51 11.92
C LYS A 93 0.22 8.27 11.19
N GLN A 94 0.26 8.26 9.87
CA GLN A 94 -0.91 8.12 9.00
C GLN A 94 -0.59 7.12 7.86
N PRO A 95 -1.37 6.05 7.68
CA PRO A 95 -1.19 5.16 6.53
C PRO A 95 -1.70 5.82 5.24
N PRO A 96 -1.09 5.54 4.07
CA PRO A 96 -1.67 5.92 2.79
C PRO A 96 -3.01 5.22 2.58
N SER A 97 -3.94 5.90 1.89
CA SER A 97 -5.19 5.26 1.46
C SER A 97 -4.88 4.34 0.27
N CYS A 98 -4.86 3.03 0.51
CA CYS A 98 -4.57 2.05 -0.52
C CYS A 98 -5.56 0.88 -0.40
N GLY A 99 -6.15 0.48 -1.52
CA GLY A 99 -6.89 -0.78 -1.67
C GLY A 99 -6.06 -1.83 -2.42
N THR A 100 -6.42 -3.10 -2.30
CA THR A 100 -5.83 -4.18 -3.12
C THR A 100 -6.89 -4.93 -3.90
N ASN A 101 -6.92 -4.76 -5.21
CA ASN A 101 -7.78 -5.55 -6.08
C ASN A 101 -7.15 -6.91 -6.33
N TYR A 102 -7.94 -7.95 -6.07
CA TYR A 102 -7.56 -9.33 -6.31
C TYR A 102 -8.09 -9.78 -7.65
N THR A 103 -7.22 -10.40 -8.44
CA THR A 103 -7.57 -10.98 -9.73
C THR A 103 -6.93 -12.35 -9.87
N GLY A 104 -7.50 -13.19 -10.74
CA GLY A 104 -7.05 -14.56 -10.95
C GLY A 104 -7.64 -15.57 -9.97
N SER A 105 -6.93 -16.66 -9.74
CA SER A 105 -7.36 -17.81 -8.94
C SER A 105 -6.82 -17.73 -7.51
N PRO A 106 -7.59 -18.20 -6.51
CA PRO A 106 -7.10 -18.41 -5.16
C PRO A 106 -5.79 -19.20 -5.12
N SER A 107 -4.89 -18.82 -4.20
CA SER A 107 -3.63 -19.52 -3.99
C SER A 107 -3.22 -19.39 -2.54
N TRP A 108 -3.39 -20.47 -1.77
CA TRP A 108 -3.02 -20.47 -0.36
C TRP A 108 -1.53 -20.19 -0.14
N PRO A 109 -0.59 -20.83 -0.87
CA PRO A 109 0.84 -20.56 -0.66
C PRO A 109 1.21 -19.09 -0.88
N ASN A 110 0.61 -18.43 -1.87
CA ASN A 110 0.84 -17.01 -2.14
C ASN A 110 0.24 -16.12 -1.05
N TYR A 111 -0.98 -16.43 -0.60
CA TYR A 111 -1.64 -15.71 0.48
C TYR A 111 -0.88 -15.85 1.81
N LEU A 112 -0.41 -17.06 2.15
CA LEU A 112 0.39 -17.31 3.34
C LEU A 112 1.73 -16.58 3.29
N THR A 113 2.41 -16.61 2.13
CA THR A 113 3.62 -15.81 1.89
C THR A 113 3.37 -14.33 2.10
N TRP A 114 2.21 -13.83 1.67
CA TRP A 114 1.83 -12.45 1.89
C TRP A 114 1.61 -12.13 3.37
N MET A 115 0.87 -12.96 4.10
CA MET A 115 0.67 -12.79 5.54
C MET A 115 2.00 -12.81 6.31
N LYS A 116 2.95 -13.66 5.88
CA LYS A 116 4.30 -13.70 6.45
C LYS A 116 5.06 -12.38 6.26
N ARG A 117 5.03 -11.84 5.05
CA ARG A 117 5.63 -10.53 4.73
C ARG A 117 4.97 -9.39 5.50
N LEU A 118 3.66 -9.45 5.71
CA LEU A 118 2.91 -8.45 6.47
C LEU A 118 3.33 -8.47 7.95
N HIS A 119 3.41 -9.66 8.54
CA HIS A 119 3.93 -9.88 9.90
C HIS A 119 5.36 -9.35 10.04
N GLY A 120 6.24 -9.68 9.09
CA GLY A 120 7.62 -9.18 9.03
C GLY A 120 7.72 -7.67 8.75
N GLY A 121 6.64 -7.02 8.33
CA GLY A 121 6.64 -5.61 7.95
C GLY A 121 7.35 -5.30 6.65
N GLU A 122 7.52 -6.30 5.79
CA GLU A 122 8.03 -6.15 4.44
C GLU A 122 6.99 -5.54 3.50
N VAL A 123 5.71 -5.80 3.78
CA VAL A 123 4.57 -5.19 3.11
C VAL A 123 3.67 -4.47 4.12
N MET A 124 3.06 -3.37 3.70
CA MET A 124 2.00 -2.71 4.44
C MET A 124 0.69 -3.32 3.97
N MET A 125 -0.22 -3.61 4.90
CA MET A 125 -1.59 -3.89 4.49
C MET A 125 -2.18 -2.59 3.96
N CYS A 126 -2.60 -2.62 2.70
CA CYS A 126 -3.45 -1.60 2.11
C CYS A 126 -4.84 -1.73 2.77
N ILE A 127 -4.96 -1.17 3.97
CA ILE A 127 -6.22 -1.03 4.69
C ILE A 127 -6.88 0.22 4.14
N SER A 128 -7.96 0.04 3.37
CA SER A 128 -8.94 1.10 3.25
C SER A 128 -10.11 0.76 4.15
N SER A 129 -10.45 1.63 5.10
CA SER A 129 -11.78 1.63 5.73
C SER A 129 -12.88 1.96 4.71
N ASP A 130 -12.51 2.46 3.52
CA ASP A 130 -13.41 2.78 2.41
C ASP A 130 -13.52 1.62 1.40
N TRP A 131 -13.48 0.37 1.88
CA TRP A 131 -14.09 -0.73 1.14
C TRP A 131 -15.60 -0.45 1.05
N GLY A 132 -15.98 0.37 0.07
CA GLY A 132 -17.34 0.51 -0.41
C GLY A 132 -17.87 -0.87 -0.77
N LEU A 133 -18.69 -1.38 0.15
CA LEU A 133 -19.52 -2.56 0.07
C LEU A 133 -20.53 -2.41 -1.08
N GLN A 134 -20.12 -2.66 -2.33
CA GLN A 134 -21.05 -2.62 -3.46
C GLN A 134 -21.06 -3.85 -4.38
N ASP A 135 -20.36 -4.94 -4.04
CA ASP A 135 -20.63 -6.22 -4.70
C ASP A 135 -20.96 -7.31 -3.69
N ALA A 136 -22.25 -7.57 -3.58
CA ALA A 136 -22.87 -8.60 -2.77
C ALA A 136 -23.07 -9.87 -3.61
N GLY A 137 -22.58 -11.01 -3.11
CA GLY A 137 -22.93 -12.33 -3.63
C GLY A 137 -21.83 -13.35 -3.42
N LEU A 138 -21.99 -14.26 -2.45
CA LEU A 138 -21.17 -15.44 -2.13
C LEU A 138 -19.66 -15.23 -1.83
N LEU A 139 -19.06 -14.11 -2.22
CA LEU A 139 -17.69 -13.68 -1.90
C LEU A 139 -17.55 -13.11 -0.47
N GLY A 140 -18.65 -13.01 0.29
CA GLY A 140 -18.68 -12.38 1.61
C GLY A 140 -17.95 -13.17 2.70
N VAL A 141 -18.17 -14.49 2.78
CA VAL A 141 -17.56 -15.33 3.83
C VAL A 141 -16.06 -15.51 3.59
N GLU A 142 -15.66 -15.80 2.35
CA GLU A 142 -14.26 -15.85 1.94
C GLU A 142 -13.54 -14.54 2.24
N ARG A 143 -14.09 -13.41 1.77
CA ARG A 143 -13.50 -12.08 2.01
C ARG A 143 -13.43 -11.76 3.51
N GLN A 144 -14.46 -12.09 4.28
CA GLN A 144 -14.46 -11.87 5.73
C GLN A 144 -13.39 -12.72 6.43
N LEU A 145 -13.24 -13.99 6.06
CA LEU A 145 -12.21 -14.87 6.61
C LEU A 145 -10.81 -14.35 6.29
N LEU A 146 -10.56 -13.95 5.04
CA LEU A 146 -9.27 -13.36 4.63
C LEU A 146 -8.99 -12.05 5.38
N ALA A 147 -10.00 -11.18 5.56
CA ALA A 147 -9.86 -9.95 6.33
C ALA A 147 -9.56 -10.25 7.81
N THR A 148 -10.27 -11.20 8.42
CA THR A 148 -10.04 -11.62 9.81
C THR A 148 -8.65 -12.22 10.02
N ILE A 149 -8.15 -13.04 9.08
CA ILE A 149 -6.77 -13.54 9.10
C ILE A 149 -5.79 -12.36 9.08
N ALA A 150 -6.02 -11.41 8.18
CA ALA A 150 -5.14 -10.27 7.99
C ALA A 150 -5.10 -9.38 9.24
N ASP A 151 -6.26 -9.09 9.84
CA ASP A 151 -6.38 -8.35 11.10
C ASP A 151 -5.68 -9.07 12.24
N PHE A 152 -5.85 -10.40 12.34
CA PHE A 152 -5.17 -11.22 13.34
C PHE A 152 -3.64 -11.13 13.20
N VAL A 153 -3.11 -11.19 11.97
CA VAL A 153 -1.68 -11.02 11.69
C VAL A 153 -1.20 -9.64 12.13
N CYS A 154 -1.92 -8.57 11.76
CA CYS A 154 -1.59 -7.21 12.14
C CYS A 154 -1.56 -7.02 13.66
N ASN A 155 -2.58 -7.51 14.36
CA ASN A 155 -2.71 -7.37 15.82
C ASN A 155 -1.69 -8.18 16.62
N ASN A 156 -1.08 -9.21 16.01
CA ASN A 156 -0.06 -10.03 16.67
C ASN A 156 1.37 -9.74 16.20
N LYS A 157 1.54 -8.74 15.31
CA LYS A 157 2.84 -8.30 14.83
C LYS A 157 3.72 -7.78 15.97
N GLY A 158 4.93 -8.32 16.08
CA GLY A 158 5.86 -7.98 17.16
C GLY A 158 5.49 -8.56 18.53
N ILE A 159 4.36 -9.28 18.65
CA ILE A 159 3.90 -9.92 19.89
C ILE A 159 4.15 -11.44 19.82
N ARG A 160 3.79 -12.08 18.70
CA ARG A 160 3.91 -13.53 18.49
C ARG A 160 4.89 -13.86 17.36
N SER A 161 5.54 -15.03 17.47
CA SER A 161 6.33 -15.59 16.37
C SER A 161 5.44 -15.95 15.17
N TRP A 162 6.04 -15.98 13.98
CA TRP A 162 5.33 -16.40 12.77
C TRP A 162 4.77 -17.82 12.90
N ASP A 163 5.52 -18.78 13.45
CA ASP A 163 5.07 -20.18 13.58
C ASP A 163 3.77 -20.32 14.39
N THR A 164 3.61 -19.49 15.43
CA THR A 164 2.38 -19.45 16.24
C THR A 164 1.20 -18.91 15.45
N ILE A 165 1.44 -17.89 14.62
CA ILE A 165 0.44 -17.25 13.78
C ILE A 165 0.04 -18.19 12.64
N GLU A 166 1.01 -18.78 11.95
CA GLU A 166 0.83 -19.74 10.86
C GLU A 166 -0.03 -20.92 11.31
N SER A 167 0.26 -21.52 12.46
CA SER A 167 -0.54 -22.60 13.04
C SER A 167 -2.02 -22.22 13.28
N HIS A 168 -2.30 -20.95 13.57
CA HIS A 168 -3.67 -20.46 13.72
C HIS A 168 -4.34 -20.22 12.36
N ILE A 169 -3.61 -19.64 11.41
CA ILE A 169 -4.10 -19.35 10.06
C ILE A 169 -4.39 -20.64 9.29
N GLU A 170 -3.57 -21.68 9.43
CA GLU A 170 -3.81 -22.99 8.81
C GLU A 170 -5.11 -23.66 9.29
N ARG A 171 -5.53 -23.42 10.54
CA ARG A 171 -6.86 -23.90 10.98
C ARG A 171 -8.00 -23.16 10.27
N LEU A 172 -7.82 -21.87 10.00
CA LEU A 172 -8.80 -21.07 9.26
C LEU A 172 -8.82 -21.43 7.77
N HIS A 173 -7.72 -21.95 7.23
CA HIS A 173 -7.65 -22.48 5.87
C HIS A 173 -8.66 -23.61 5.63
N ILE A 174 -8.85 -24.51 6.60
CA ILE A 174 -9.83 -25.60 6.50
C ILE A 174 -11.25 -25.04 6.30
N THR A 175 -11.60 -24.00 7.06
CA THR A 175 -12.88 -23.29 6.92
C THR A 175 -12.98 -22.59 5.55
N LEU A 176 -11.87 -21.99 5.09
CA LEU A 176 -11.79 -21.35 3.78
C LEU A 176 -12.02 -22.35 2.62
N LYS A 177 -11.45 -23.55 2.69
CA LYS A 177 -11.67 -24.63 1.71
C LYS A 177 -13.12 -25.10 1.68
N THR A 178 -13.77 -25.12 2.84
CA THR A 178 -15.21 -25.45 2.93
C THR A 178 -16.07 -24.39 2.24
N ALA A 179 -15.69 -23.12 2.36
CA ALA A 179 -16.40 -22.00 1.73
C ALA A 179 -16.12 -21.87 0.23
N ASN A 180 -14.89 -22.13 -0.20
CA ASN A 180 -14.48 -22.11 -1.60
C ASN A 180 -13.41 -23.20 -1.86
N PRO A 181 -13.79 -24.32 -2.52
CA PRO A 181 -12.90 -25.44 -2.80
C PRO A 181 -11.70 -25.12 -3.71
N LEU A 182 -11.68 -23.96 -4.38
CA LEU A 182 -10.56 -23.53 -5.22
C LEU A 182 -9.33 -23.10 -4.41
N TRP A 183 -9.45 -22.93 -3.09
CA TRP A 183 -8.31 -22.72 -2.19
C TRP A 183 -7.54 -24.04 -2.04
N THR A 184 -6.53 -24.22 -2.89
CA THR A 184 -5.59 -25.35 -2.81
C THR A 184 -4.40 -25.03 -1.92
#